data_AF-A0A800ANL3-F1
#
_entry.id   AF-A0A800ANL3-F1
#
_cell.length_a   1.000
_cell.length_b   1.000
_cell.length_c   1.000
_cell.angle_alpha   90.00
_cell.angle_beta   90.00
_cell.angle_gamma   90.00
#
_symmetry.space_group_name_H-M   'P 1'
#
loop_
_entity.id
_entity.type
_entity.pdbx_description
1 polymer ?
#
loop_
_entity_poly.entity_id
_entity_poly.type
_entity_poly.pdbx_seq_one_letter_code
_entity_poly.pdbx_strand_id
1 'polypeptide(L)'
;MDLEFAASLIISIVLGFMIGLQREINTKFEKSREFAGARTFAIISLIGYLSAYLTTYNQWIFPFVLFGLIIFLTYTHSKVAVLTKDIGTTTEFTAIVTLIVGSMLFFKDKQSAIFVTVLVLVLLELKSKLEAVEGKIEKKDISSAILFSLMSFVILP
;
A
#
# COMPACT_ATOMS: atom_id res chain seq x y z
N MET A 1 -18.28 26.08 -5.12
CA MET A 1 -17.29 25.00 -5.03
C MET A 1 -16.21 25.46 -4.10
N ASP A 2 -16.14 24.86 -2.91
CA ASP A 2 -15.25 25.32 -1.85
C ASP A 2 -13.79 25.10 -2.22
N LEU A 3 -12.95 26.10 -2.01
CA LEU A 3 -11.50 26.04 -2.28
C LEU A 3 -10.84 24.85 -1.56
N GLU A 4 -11.41 24.47 -0.41
CA GLU A 4 -10.97 23.31 0.38
C GLU A 4 -11.20 21.97 -0.32
N PHE A 5 -12.30 21.82 -1.07
CA PHE A 5 -12.59 20.61 -1.82
C PHE A 5 -11.57 20.39 -2.94
N ALA A 6 -11.27 21.45 -3.68
CA ALA A 6 -10.24 21.42 -4.73
C ALA A 6 -8.85 21.12 -4.16
N ALA A 7 -8.50 21.71 -3.01
CA ALA A 7 -7.25 21.41 -2.31
C ALA A 7 -7.17 19.93 -1.88
N SER A 8 -8.22 19.39 -1.28
CA SER A 8 -8.25 17.98 -0.86
C SER A 8 -8.20 17.00 -2.03
N LEU A 9 -8.79 17.33 -3.18
CA LEU A 9 -8.63 16.54 -4.41
C LEU A 9 -7.17 16.46 -4.85
N ILE A 10 -6.49 17.61 -4.93
CA ILE A 10 -5.08 17.67 -5.31
C ILE A 10 -4.22 16.88 -4.33
N ILE A 11 -4.45 17.06 -3.01
CA ILE A 11 -3.71 16.34 -1.99
C ILE A 11 -3.96 14.83 -2.10
N SER A 12 -5.19 14.38 -2.34
CA SER A 12 -5.49 12.96 -2.54
C SER A 12 -4.70 12.38 -3.72
N ILE A 13 -4.66 13.08 -4.85
CA ILE A 13 -3.87 12.67 -6.02
C ILE A 13 -2.39 12.57 -5.67
N VAL A 14 -1.84 13.59 -4.99
CA VAL A 14 -0.43 13.62 -4.61
C VAL A 14 -0.09 12.46 -3.67
N LEU A 15 -0.89 12.21 -2.63
CA LEU A 15 -0.66 11.12 -1.69
C LEU A 15 -0.74 9.74 -2.37
N GLY A 16 -1.79 9.52 -3.19
CA GLY A 16 -1.90 8.29 -3.98
C GLY A 16 -0.75 8.11 -4.96
N PHE A 17 -0.30 9.19 -5.60
CA PHE A 17 0.85 9.16 -6.50
C PHE A 17 2.16 8.85 -5.75
N MET A 18 2.38 9.42 -4.56
CA MET A 18 3.57 9.12 -3.74
C MET A 18 3.63 7.63 -3.37
N ILE A 19 2.52 7.06 -2.90
CA ILE A 19 2.43 5.62 -2.57
C ILE A 19 2.75 4.78 -3.81
N GLY A 20 2.10 5.10 -4.93
CA GLY A 20 2.29 4.36 -6.17
C GLY A 20 3.69 4.51 -6.78
N LEU A 21 4.31 5.68 -6.64
CA LEU A 21 5.67 5.95 -7.13
C LEU A 21 6.71 5.18 -6.29
N GLN A 22 6.61 5.22 -4.96
CA GLN A 22 7.48 4.44 -4.08
C GLN A 22 7.41 2.96 -4.43
N ARG A 23 6.19 2.47 -4.69
CA ARG A 23 5.98 1.07 -5.07
C ARG A 23 6.54 0.72 -6.44
N GLU A 24 6.32 1.58 -7.44
CA GLU A 24 6.85 1.39 -8.79
C GLU A 24 8.39 1.40 -8.81
N ILE A 25 9.01 2.26 -7.99
CA ILE A 25 10.45 2.30 -7.79
C ILE A 25 10.94 0.99 -7.16
N ASN A 26 10.38 0.57 -6.02
CA ASN A 26 10.81 -0.66 -5.33
C ASN A 26 10.63 -1.91 -6.21
N THR A 27 9.54 -1.98 -6.97
CA THR A 27 9.27 -3.12 -7.85
C THR A 27 10.23 -3.20 -9.04
N LYS A 28 10.62 -2.05 -9.61
CA LYS A 28 11.63 -2.04 -10.68
C LYS A 28 12.95 -2.67 -10.26
N PHE A 29 13.32 -2.58 -8.97
CA PHE A 29 14.51 -3.24 -8.44
C PHE A 29 14.33 -4.76 -8.32
N GLU A 30 13.11 -5.24 -8.11
CA GLU A 30 12.81 -6.66 -7.82
C GLU A 30 12.53 -7.52 -9.07
N LYS A 31 12.53 -6.93 -10.29
CA LYS A 31 12.19 -7.61 -11.56
C LYS A 31 10.83 -8.36 -11.52
N SER A 32 9.97 -8.07 -10.56
CA SER A 32 8.62 -8.60 -10.48
C SER A 32 7.69 -7.79 -11.39
N ARG A 33 6.84 -8.47 -12.16
CA ARG A 33 5.82 -7.77 -12.98
C ARG A 33 4.68 -7.37 -12.07
N GLU A 34 4.61 -6.07 -11.76
CA GLU A 34 3.51 -5.57 -10.95
C GLU A 34 2.23 -5.28 -11.72
N PHE A 35 1.19 -5.31 -10.91
CA PHE A 35 -0.20 -5.20 -11.26
C PHE A 35 -0.73 -3.77 -11.46
N ALA A 36 -0.04 -2.76 -10.89
CA ALA A 36 -0.49 -1.38 -10.90
C ALA A 36 0.69 -0.41 -10.72
N GLY A 37 0.70 0.71 -11.47
CA GLY A 37 1.76 1.73 -11.39
C GLY A 37 1.33 2.98 -10.64
N ALA A 38 2.20 4.00 -10.58
CA ALA A 38 1.94 5.25 -9.85
C ALA A 38 0.61 5.93 -10.23
N ARG A 39 0.25 5.88 -11.51
CA ARG A 39 -1.00 6.43 -12.04
C ARG A 39 -2.24 5.71 -11.51
N THR A 40 -2.18 4.38 -11.38
CA THR A 40 -3.32 3.59 -10.89
C THR A 40 -3.61 3.92 -9.43
N PHE A 41 -2.57 4.08 -8.60
CA PHE A 41 -2.69 4.45 -7.19
C PHE A 41 -3.25 5.86 -6.99
N ALA A 42 -2.82 6.83 -7.81
CA ALA A 42 -3.39 8.16 -7.81
C ALA A 42 -4.90 8.13 -8.10
N ILE A 43 -5.33 7.33 -9.09
CA ILE A 43 -6.75 7.15 -9.44
C ILE A 43 -7.51 6.46 -8.29
N ILE A 44 -6.93 5.44 -7.65
CA ILE A 44 -7.56 4.74 -6.51
C ILE A 44 -7.78 5.70 -5.33
N SER A 45 -6.78 6.54 -5.01
CA SER A 45 -6.91 7.55 -3.94
C SER A 45 -8.00 8.57 -4.28
N LEU A 46 -8.06 9.01 -5.55
CA LEU A 46 -9.11 9.93 -6.02
C LEU A 46 -10.50 9.30 -5.89
N ILE A 47 -10.66 8.03 -6.27
CA ILE A 47 -11.91 7.28 -6.10
C ILE A 47 -12.29 7.19 -4.62
N GLY A 48 -11.32 6.96 -3.73
CA GLY A 48 -11.53 6.94 -2.28
C GLY A 48 -12.07 8.27 -1.75
N TYR A 49 -11.48 9.39 -2.17
CA TYR A 49 -11.95 10.73 -1.80
C TYR A 49 -13.35 11.01 -2.33
N LEU A 50 -13.61 10.71 -3.60
CA LEU A 50 -14.91 10.96 -4.21
C LEU A 50 -16.02 10.10 -3.58
N SER A 51 -15.70 8.83 -3.28
CA SER A 51 -16.59 7.91 -2.57
C SER A 51 -16.94 8.43 -1.16
N ALA A 52 -15.97 8.98 -0.44
CA ALA A 52 -16.19 9.61 0.85
C ALA A 52 -17.11 10.84 0.73
N TYR A 53 -16.86 11.71 -0.26
CA TYR A 53 -17.71 12.86 -0.53
C TYR A 53 -19.17 12.45 -0.81
N LEU A 54 -19.37 11.42 -1.64
CA LEU A 54 -20.67 10.85 -1.97
C LEU A 54 -21.39 10.23 -0.77
N THR A 55 -20.67 9.85 0.28
CA THR A 55 -21.24 9.28 1.51
C THR A 55 -22.17 10.27 2.23
N THR A 56 -21.98 11.58 2.00
CA THR A 56 -22.88 12.66 2.46
C THR A 56 -24.31 12.48 1.94
N TYR A 57 -24.47 11.88 0.76
CA TYR A 57 -25.78 11.60 0.16
C TYR A 57 -26.30 10.20 0.52
N ASN A 58 -25.41 9.20 0.61
CA ASN A 58 -25.77 7.84 0.99
C ASN A 58 -24.60 7.11 1.64
N GLN A 59 -24.80 6.69 2.90
CA GLN A 59 -23.77 6.03 3.72
C GLN A 59 -23.28 4.70 3.17
N TRP A 60 -24.02 4.06 2.27
CA TRP A 60 -23.65 2.75 1.68
C TRP A 60 -22.72 2.85 0.49
N ILE A 61 -22.45 4.05 -0.05
CA ILE A 61 -21.60 4.22 -1.23
C ILE A 61 -20.16 3.82 -0.93
N PHE A 62 -19.61 4.22 0.23
CA PHE A 62 -18.24 3.87 0.61
C PHE A 62 -18.00 2.35 0.71
N PRO A 63 -18.76 1.57 1.50
CA PRO A 63 -18.56 0.12 1.56
C PRO A 63 -18.80 -0.56 0.22
N PHE A 64 -19.70 -0.06 -0.63
CA PHE A 64 -19.93 -0.59 -1.98
C PHE A 64 -18.71 -0.40 -2.89
N VAL A 65 -18.11 0.81 -2.90
CA VAL A 65 -16.90 1.09 -3.68
C VAL A 65 -15.71 0.28 -3.16
N LEU A 66 -15.58 0.13 -1.83
CA LEU A 66 -14.55 -0.71 -1.22
C LEU A 66 -14.68 -2.17 -1.65
N PHE A 67 -15.89 -2.72 -1.60
CA PHE A 67 -16.17 -4.08 -2.10
C PHE A 67 -15.87 -4.21 -3.59
N GLY A 68 -16.27 -3.23 -4.39
CA GLY A 68 -15.97 -3.19 -5.83
C GLY A 68 -14.46 -3.22 -6.10
N LEU A 69 -13.67 -2.48 -5.33
CA LEU A 69 -12.21 -2.49 -5.45
C LEU A 69 -11.64 -3.87 -5.10
N ILE A 70 -12.09 -4.50 -4.01
CA ILE A 70 -11.64 -5.85 -3.61
C ILE A 70 -11.96 -6.88 -4.69
N ILE A 71 -13.17 -6.85 -5.25
CA ILE A 71 -13.57 -7.77 -6.33
C ILE A 71 -12.72 -7.53 -7.58
N PHE A 72 -12.49 -6.26 -7.93
CA PHE A 72 -11.66 -5.89 -9.07
C PHE A 72 -10.22 -6.40 -8.88
N LEU A 73 -9.61 -6.17 -7.71
CA LEU A 73 -8.29 -6.67 -7.32
C LEU A 73 -8.23 -8.20 -7.42
N THR A 74 -9.16 -8.93 -6.80
CA THR A 74 -9.21 -10.40 -6.86
C THR A 74 -9.35 -10.92 -8.29
N TYR A 75 -10.18 -10.27 -9.11
CA TYR A 75 -10.40 -10.68 -10.50
C TYR A 75 -9.15 -10.44 -11.37
N THR A 76 -8.54 -9.28 -11.20
CA THR A 76 -7.32 -8.95 -11.92
C THR A 76 -6.18 -9.85 -11.43
N HIS A 77 -6.11 -10.18 -10.13
CA HIS A 77 -5.09 -11.06 -9.53
C HIS A 77 -5.22 -12.46 -10.11
N SER A 78 -6.43 -12.98 -10.19
CA SER A 78 -6.72 -14.27 -10.82
C SER A 78 -6.26 -14.32 -12.28
N LYS A 79 -6.40 -13.23 -13.05
CA LYS A 79 -5.93 -13.18 -14.44
C LYS A 79 -4.42 -13.09 -14.59
N VAL A 80 -3.75 -12.32 -13.73
CA VAL A 80 -2.30 -12.11 -13.81
C VAL A 80 -1.55 -13.27 -13.13
N ALA A 81 -2.10 -13.87 -12.07
CA ALA A 81 -1.50 -14.99 -11.35
C ALA A 81 -1.45 -16.27 -12.18
N VAL A 82 -2.40 -16.44 -13.12
CA VAL A 82 -2.37 -17.53 -14.11
C VAL A 82 -1.19 -17.38 -15.08
N LEU A 83 -0.66 -16.16 -15.28
CA LEU A 83 0.49 -15.91 -16.14
C LEU A 83 1.83 -15.82 -15.39
N THR A 84 1.84 -15.38 -14.13
CA THR A 84 3.08 -15.13 -13.36
C THR A 84 2.85 -15.48 -11.89
N LYS A 85 3.61 -16.46 -11.39
CA LYS A 85 3.45 -17.10 -10.07
C LYS A 85 3.82 -16.21 -8.87
N ASP A 86 4.33 -15.00 -9.09
CA ASP A 86 4.86 -14.10 -8.06
C ASP A 86 4.16 -12.73 -8.09
N ILE A 87 2.87 -12.70 -7.76
CA ILE A 87 2.20 -11.43 -7.41
C ILE A 87 2.23 -11.31 -5.89
N GLY A 88 2.96 -10.33 -5.38
CA GLY A 88 3.05 -10.08 -3.93
C GLY A 88 1.70 -9.68 -3.35
N THR A 89 1.25 -10.38 -2.31
CA THR A 89 -0.02 -10.11 -1.62
C THR A 89 -0.10 -8.68 -1.05
N THR A 90 1.05 -8.06 -0.75
CA THR A 90 1.18 -6.69 -0.24
C THR A 90 0.69 -5.61 -1.22
N THR A 91 0.70 -5.90 -2.53
CA THR A 91 0.27 -5.01 -3.61
C THR A 91 -1.24 -4.72 -3.51
N GLU A 92 -2.04 -5.72 -3.11
CA GLU A 92 -3.49 -5.58 -2.94
C GLU A 92 -3.84 -4.79 -1.67
N PHE A 93 -3.18 -5.12 -0.56
CA PHE A 93 -3.34 -4.38 0.69
C PHE A 93 -2.96 -2.90 0.54
N THR A 94 -1.88 -2.60 -0.21
CA THR A 94 -1.49 -1.22 -0.47
C THR A 94 -2.58 -0.47 -1.25
N ALA A 95 -3.24 -1.11 -2.22
CA ALA A 95 -4.34 -0.50 -2.97
C ALA A 95 -5.55 -0.19 -2.08
N ILE A 96 -5.91 -1.13 -1.20
CA ILE A 96 -6.99 -0.94 -0.22
C ILE A 96 -6.66 0.23 0.71
N VAL A 97 -5.44 0.28 1.25
CA VAL A 97 -5.00 1.36 2.14
C VAL A 97 -4.98 2.70 1.40
N THR A 98 -4.58 2.73 0.14
CA THR A 98 -4.59 3.96 -0.67
C THR A 98 -6.01 4.51 -0.85
N LEU A 99 -6.99 3.64 -1.06
CA LEU A 99 -8.39 4.05 -1.12
C LEU A 99 -8.86 4.64 0.22
N ILE A 100 -8.48 4.02 1.34
CA ILE A 100 -8.82 4.50 2.69
C ILE A 100 -8.13 5.84 2.98
N VAL A 101 -6.87 6.01 2.60
CA VAL A 101 -6.15 7.29 2.73
C VAL A 101 -6.90 8.38 1.96
N GLY A 102 -7.30 8.10 0.72
CA GLY A 102 -8.11 9.02 -0.09
C GLY A 102 -9.42 9.42 0.59
N SER A 103 -10.13 8.46 1.20
CA SER A 103 -11.39 8.74 1.91
C SER A 103 -11.20 9.50 3.22
N MET A 104 -10.08 9.30 3.92
CA MET A 104 -9.75 10.01 5.16
C MET A 104 -9.64 11.52 4.96
N LEU A 105 -9.26 12.01 3.77
CA LEU A 105 -9.18 13.44 3.48
C LEU A 105 -10.53 14.16 3.55
N PHE A 106 -11.63 13.41 3.47
CA PHE A 106 -12.98 13.96 3.59
C PHE A 106 -13.54 13.82 5.01
N PHE A 107 -13.34 12.67 5.66
CA PHE A 107 -13.92 12.39 6.99
C PHE A 107 -13.10 12.89 8.18
N LYS A 108 -11.79 13.09 8.02
CA LYS A 108 -10.87 13.47 9.11
C LYS A 108 -10.00 14.65 8.68
N ASP A 109 -9.36 15.28 9.67
CA ASP A 109 -8.35 16.30 9.43
C ASP A 109 -7.26 15.80 8.47
N LYS A 110 -6.91 16.65 7.50
CA LYS A 110 -5.91 16.39 6.44
C LYS A 110 -4.59 15.82 7.01
N GLN A 111 -4.22 16.25 8.22
CA GLN A 111 -3.03 15.79 8.94
C GLN A 111 -3.02 14.28 9.19
N SER A 112 -4.17 13.69 9.55
CA SER A 112 -4.26 12.25 9.83
C SER A 112 -3.99 11.42 8.58
N ALA A 113 -4.51 11.85 7.42
CA ALA A 113 -4.31 11.14 6.16
C ALA A 113 -2.85 11.21 5.70
N ILE A 114 -2.19 12.36 5.87
CA ILE A 114 -0.76 12.52 5.58
C ILE A 114 0.06 11.59 6.48
N PHE A 115 -0.22 11.55 7.78
CA PHE A 115 0.50 10.68 8.72
C PHE A 115 0.39 9.20 8.34
N VAL A 116 -0.83 8.72 8.03
CA VAL A 116 -1.03 7.34 7.59
C VAL A 116 -0.29 7.07 6.28
N THR A 117 -0.30 8.01 5.33
CA THR A 117 0.44 7.87 4.07
C THR A 117 1.94 7.69 4.31
N VAL A 118 2.54 8.52 5.16
CA VAL A 118 3.96 8.42 5.51
C VAL A 118 4.26 7.08 6.18
N LEU A 119 3.40 6.62 7.09
CA LEU A 119 3.58 5.34 7.78
C LEU A 119 3.54 4.15 6.79
N VAL A 120 2.64 4.19 5.82
CA VAL A 120 2.55 3.22 4.72
C VAL A 120 3.81 3.24 3.87
N LEU A 121 4.31 4.43 3.49
CA LEU A 121 5.55 4.58 2.73
C LEU A 121 6.75 3.98 3.46
N VAL A 122 6.88 4.24 4.76
CA VAL A 122 7.94 3.67 5.61
C VAL A 122 7.84 2.14 5.65
N LEU A 123 6.63 1.59 5.80
CA LEU A 123 6.41 0.15 5.84
C LEU A 123 6.77 -0.52 4.50
N LEU A 124 6.43 0.13 3.39
CA LEU A 124 6.82 -0.32 2.04
C LEU A 124 8.34 -0.27 1.83
N GLU A 125 9.00 0.77 2.32
CA GLU A 125 10.46 0.89 2.24
C GLU A 125 11.16 -0.18 3.08
N LEU A 126 10.65 -0.46 4.29
CA LEU A 126 11.19 -1.51 5.16
C LEU A 126 11.13 -2.89 4.51
N LYS A 127 10.01 -3.26 3.88
CA LYS A 127 9.89 -4.52 3.12
C LYS A 127 11.00 -4.65 2.08
N SER A 128 11.18 -3.61 1.26
CA SER A 128 12.18 -3.62 0.19
C SER A 128 13.62 -3.68 0.74
N LYS A 129 13.90 -3.03 1.88
CA LYS A 129 15.21 -3.18 2.54
C LYS A 129 15.43 -4.58 3.08
N LEU A 130 14.41 -5.22 3.65
CA LEU A 130 14.51 -6.58 4.17
C LEU A 130 14.76 -7.58 3.03
N GLU A 131 14.04 -7.48 1.91
CA GLU A 131 14.24 -8.36 0.75
C GLU A 131 15.62 -8.13 0.09
N ALA A 132 16.08 -6.88 0.02
CA ALA A 132 17.43 -6.55 -0.47
C ALA A 132 18.55 -7.10 0.44
N VAL A 133 18.28 -7.24 1.75
CA VAL A 133 19.17 -7.84 2.73
C VAL A 133 19.11 -9.37 2.67
N GLU A 134 17.93 -9.97 2.50
CA GLU A 134 17.77 -11.42 2.28
C GLU A 134 18.52 -11.90 1.02
N GLY A 135 18.55 -11.08 -0.05
CA GLY A 135 19.37 -11.39 -1.24
C GLY A 135 20.89 -11.44 -0.99
N LYS A 136 21.35 -10.96 0.17
CA LYS A 136 22.76 -10.97 0.59
C LYS A 136 23.05 -11.90 1.76
N ILE A 137 22.03 -12.45 2.41
CA ILE A 137 22.16 -13.31 3.60
C ILE A 137 21.86 -14.76 3.17
N GLU A 138 22.85 -15.64 3.26
CA GLU A 138 22.61 -17.08 3.09
C GLU A 138 21.70 -17.57 4.23
N LYS A 139 20.75 -18.47 3.96
CA LYS A 139 19.86 -19.07 4.99
C LYS A 139 20.62 -19.62 6.22
N LYS A 140 21.88 -19.99 6.02
CA LYS A 140 22.81 -20.46 7.06
C LYS A 140 23.13 -19.38 8.09
N ASP A 141 23.24 -18.11 7.69
CA ASP A 141 23.56 -16.99 8.58
C ASP A 141 22.39 -16.65 9.50
N ILE A 142 21.15 -16.73 9.00
CA ILE A 142 19.94 -16.54 9.82
C ILE A 142 19.82 -17.63 10.88
N SER A 143 20.00 -18.90 10.50
CA SER A 143 20.00 -20.01 11.46
C SER A 143 21.12 -19.87 12.50
N SER A 144 22.29 -19.39 12.08
CA SER A 144 23.43 -19.18 12.98
C SER A 144 23.20 -18.02 13.95
N ALA A 145 22.59 -16.92 13.50
CA ALA A 145 22.21 -15.81 14.35
C ALA A 145 21.13 -16.20 15.37
N ILE A 146 20.16 -17.03 14.96
CA ILE A 146 19.13 -17.58 15.85
C ILE A 146 19.76 -18.52 16.89
N LEU A 147 20.64 -19.44 16.47
CA LEU A 147 21.39 -20.33 17.38
C LEU A 147 22.27 -19.53 18.36
N PHE A 148 22.93 -18.49 17.88
CA PHE A 148 23.75 -17.60 18.71
C PHE A 148 22.91 -16.82 19.72
N SER A 149 21.75 -16.28 19.31
CA SER A 149 20.82 -15.59 20.19
C SER A 149 20.25 -16.54 21.27
N LEU A 150 19.85 -17.76 20.87
CA LEU A 150 19.44 -18.81 21.78
C LEU A 150 20.55 -19.17 22.78
N MET A 151 21.78 -19.36 22.31
CA MET A 151 22.92 -19.64 23.19
C MET A 151 23.17 -18.46 24.13
N SER A 152 23.16 -17.22 23.64
CA SER A 152 23.41 -16.03 24.47
C SER A 152 22.34 -15.81 25.53
N PHE A 153 21.05 -16.06 25.25
CA PHE A 153 19.96 -15.87 26.21
C PHE A 153 19.77 -17.05 27.17
N VAL A 154 20.14 -18.27 26.78
CA VAL A 154 19.96 -19.47 27.61
C VAL A 154 21.20 -19.78 28.44
N ILE A 155 22.40 -19.50 27.94
CA ILE A 155 23.68 -19.84 28.60
C ILE A 155 24.20 -18.68 29.45
N LEU A 156 23.81 -17.44 29.14
CA LEU A 156 24.13 -16.25 29.93
C LEU A 156 22.87 -15.83 30.74
N PRO A 157 22.52 -16.50 31.85
CA PRO A 157 21.64 -15.90 32.84
C PRO A 157 22.30 -14.67 33.47
#